data_AF-A0A7D9L0Q0-F1
#
_entry.id   AF-A0A7D9L0Q0-F1
#
_cell.length_a   1.000
_cell.length_b   1.000
_cell.length_c   1.000
_cell.angle_alpha   90.00
_cell.angle_beta   90.00
_cell.angle_gamma   90.00
#
_symmetry.space_group_name_H-M   'P 1'
#
loop_
_entity.id
_entity.type
_entity.pdbx_description
1 polymer ?
#
loop_
_entity_poly.entity_id
_entity_poly.type
_entity_poly.pdbx_seq_one_letter_code
_entity_poly.pdbx_strand_id
1 'polypeptide(L)'
;MPDKQIARSDKIFADSWKVDRSCPEAPPLPNPCTTAGANTQEAKAKCSLMRQQPFLACHNHVKVDTFILDCAYDVCACKDHPLSCLCEEYSAYADTCSLVGVNFQWKHLPQFKECVSPCAVAPCMNGGICENVGKGYKCTCASGYRGGRCQTEDEAVCSATGDPHYRTFDRKRYPFMGICQYVLAKDLDNSFLVLTKNERCSGRESCVVAVTVSVKGLRIEMKKGGSLTVFGAAVTLPYNNQGVNIVKDKTRKLQITADVGLKVLYNGFSNVFVTAKARHMNRLAGLCGNYNGNADDEFIKVDMKRTANVNEFGNSWKVGRSCPNEPPLKDPCLTAGNVARVAKKKCQLLKQQPFAVCHNSVVQDAGFINDCEFDVCACNNHPTSCLCEEFDAYSTSCSLVGIPITWKNLSQFAEC
;
A
#
# COMPACT_ATOMS: atom_id res chain seq x y z
N MET A 1 8.49 30.69 -23.95
CA MET A 1 8.79 30.37 -22.53
C MET A 1 8.60 31.66 -21.70
N PRO A 2 8.45 31.60 -20.36
CA PRO A 2 8.20 32.80 -19.52
C PRO A 2 9.28 33.88 -19.65
N ASP A 3 10.48 33.50 -20.06
CA ASP A 3 11.62 34.38 -20.37
C ASP A 3 11.57 34.98 -21.79
N LYS A 4 10.46 34.82 -22.51
CA LYS A 4 10.24 35.24 -23.91
C LYS A 4 11.14 34.56 -24.95
N GLN A 5 11.87 33.51 -24.58
CA GLN A 5 12.61 32.71 -25.54
C GLN A 5 11.72 31.66 -26.21
N ILE A 6 12.07 31.33 -27.45
CA ILE A 6 11.45 30.23 -28.20
C ILE A 6 12.06 28.92 -27.70
N ALA A 7 11.20 27.99 -27.29
CA ALA A 7 11.66 26.67 -26.87
C ALA A 7 12.12 25.85 -28.08
N ARG A 8 13.18 25.05 -27.90
CA ARG A 8 13.68 24.13 -28.94
C ARG A 8 12.90 22.81 -29.04
N SER A 9 11.93 22.59 -28.15
CA SER A 9 11.00 21.45 -28.19
C SER A 9 9.77 21.73 -27.34
N ASP A 10 8.69 20.99 -27.62
CA ASP A 10 7.42 21.08 -26.87
C ASP A 10 7.61 20.71 -25.39
N LYS A 11 8.48 19.74 -25.10
CA LYS A 11 8.86 19.39 -23.72
C LYS A 11 9.43 20.59 -22.97
N ILE A 12 10.43 21.26 -23.55
CA ILE A 12 11.08 22.41 -22.91
C ILE A 12 10.09 23.56 -22.76
N PHE A 13 9.22 23.74 -23.75
CA PHE A 13 8.13 24.70 -23.67
C PHE A 13 7.24 24.40 -22.46
N ALA A 14 6.70 23.19 -22.35
CA ALA A 14 5.80 22.80 -21.26
C ALA A 14 6.47 22.83 -19.88
N ASP A 15 7.69 22.27 -19.74
CA ASP A 15 8.43 22.28 -18.48
C ASP A 15 8.73 23.71 -17.97
N SER A 16 8.88 24.68 -18.89
CA SER A 16 9.11 26.09 -18.52
C SER A 16 7.92 26.74 -17.82
N TRP A 17 6.71 26.16 -17.93
CA TRP A 17 5.48 26.66 -17.32
C TRP A 17 5.12 25.96 -15.99
N LYS A 18 5.99 25.11 -15.44
CA LYS A 18 5.77 24.47 -14.14
C LYS A 18 5.64 25.52 -13.03
N VAL A 19 4.52 25.46 -12.31
CA VAL A 19 4.26 26.32 -11.14
C VAL A 19 5.00 25.80 -9.91
N ASP A 20 5.03 24.47 -9.72
CA ASP A 20 5.81 23.82 -8.68
C ASP A 20 7.19 23.41 -9.24
N ARG A 21 8.24 24.07 -8.75
CA ARG A 21 9.62 23.81 -9.16
C ARG A 21 10.16 22.47 -8.68
N SER A 22 9.51 21.83 -7.71
CA SER A 22 9.89 20.51 -7.20
C SER A 22 9.41 19.36 -8.08
N CYS A 23 8.49 19.61 -9.02
CA CYS A 23 8.06 18.61 -9.97
C CYS A 23 9.20 18.23 -10.93
N PRO A 24 9.47 16.91 -11.10
CA PRO A 24 10.48 16.46 -12.05
C PRO A 24 10.14 16.92 -13.47
N GLU A 25 11.15 17.04 -14.32
CA GLU A 25 10.92 17.21 -15.75
C GLU A 25 10.21 15.99 -16.33
N ALA A 26 9.37 16.22 -17.34
CA ALA A 26 8.73 15.11 -18.04
C ALA A 26 9.79 14.18 -18.66
N PRO A 27 9.68 12.84 -18.53
CA PRO A 27 10.58 11.94 -19.24
C PRO A 27 10.34 12.02 -20.76
N PRO A 28 11.31 11.62 -21.60
CA PRO A 28 11.07 11.40 -23.03
C PRO A 28 9.95 10.38 -23.21
N LEU A 29 8.93 10.72 -23.99
CA LEU A 29 7.80 9.82 -24.25
C LEU A 29 8.05 9.05 -25.56
N PRO A 30 8.36 7.74 -25.51
CA PRO A 30 8.37 6.93 -26.71
C PRO A 30 6.95 6.87 -27.30
N ASN A 31 6.84 6.82 -28.62
CA ASN A 31 5.53 6.69 -29.28
C ASN A 31 4.93 5.31 -28.94
N PRO A 32 3.78 5.24 -28.21
CA PRO A 32 3.19 4.00 -27.74
C PRO A 32 2.85 3.02 -28.86
N CYS A 33 2.51 3.54 -30.04
CA CYS A 33 2.16 2.75 -31.21
C CYS A 33 3.37 2.07 -31.87
N THR A 34 4.61 2.44 -31.54
CA THR A 34 5.79 1.76 -32.12
C THR A 34 5.96 0.34 -31.59
N THR A 35 5.50 0.09 -30.37
CA THR A 35 5.60 -1.21 -29.68
C THR A 35 4.27 -1.97 -29.58
N ALA A 36 3.15 -1.37 -30.02
CA ALA A 36 1.81 -1.91 -29.78
C ALA A 36 1.35 -2.99 -30.79
N GLY A 37 2.15 -3.31 -31.81
CA GLY A 37 1.85 -4.40 -32.76
C GLY A 37 0.46 -4.25 -33.42
N ALA A 38 -0.37 -5.29 -33.34
CA ALA A 38 -1.72 -5.37 -33.93
C ALA A 38 -2.67 -4.24 -33.49
N ASN A 39 -2.54 -3.73 -32.26
CA ASN A 39 -3.35 -2.64 -31.73
C ASN A 39 -3.14 -1.34 -32.52
N THR A 40 -1.95 -1.15 -33.10
CA THR A 40 -1.64 0.03 -33.92
C THR A 40 -2.47 0.10 -35.19
N GLN A 41 -2.70 -1.04 -35.83
CA GLN A 41 -3.45 -1.10 -37.08
C GLN A 41 -4.94 -0.87 -36.83
N GLU A 42 -5.47 -1.47 -35.77
CA GLU A 42 -6.84 -1.25 -35.33
C GLU A 42 -7.09 0.20 -34.91
N ALA A 43 -6.18 0.79 -34.12
CA ALA A 43 -6.25 2.20 -33.73
C ALA A 43 -6.30 3.11 -34.96
N LYS A 44 -5.36 2.96 -35.90
CA LYS A 44 -5.34 3.75 -37.14
C LYS A 44 -6.62 3.58 -37.96
N ALA A 45 -7.13 2.36 -38.08
CA ALA A 45 -8.35 2.08 -38.82
C ALA A 45 -9.57 2.77 -38.20
N LYS A 46 -9.75 2.64 -36.87
CA LYS A 46 -10.85 3.29 -36.15
C LYS A 46 -10.71 4.80 -36.18
N CYS A 47 -9.57 5.38 -35.80
CA CYS A 47 -9.36 6.83 -35.82
C CYS A 47 -9.60 7.46 -37.22
N SER A 48 -9.27 6.74 -38.30
CA SER A 48 -9.51 7.20 -39.67
C SER A 48 -10.99 7.36 -40.04
N LEU A 49 -11.93 6.83 -39.25
CA LEU A 49 -13.36 7.07 -39.42
C LEU A 49 -13.74 8.55 -39.31
N MET A 50 -12.90 9.39 -38.68
CA MET A 50 -13.06 10.86 -38.71
C MET A 50 -12.97 11.46 -40.11
N ARG A 51 -12.44 10.72 -41.10
CA ARG A 51 -12.46 11.15 -42.51
C ARG A 51 -13.81 10.95 -43.19
N GLN A 52 -14.74 10.25 -42.56
CA GLN A 52 -16.03 9.87 -43.14
C GLN A 52 -17.16 10.78 -42.66
N GLN A 53 -18.37 10.58 -43.20
CA GLN A 53 -19.57 11.21 -42.63
C GLN A 53 -19.80 10.70 -41.20
N PRO A 54 -20.23 11.58 -40.26
CA PRO A 54 -20.68 12.96 -40.47
C PRO A 54 -19.57 14.00 -40.32
N PHE A 55 -18.37 13.58 -39.93
CA PHE A 55 -17.23 14.46 -39.61
C PHE A 55 -16.71 15.26 -40.81
N LEU A 56 -16.94 14.78 -42.04
CA LEU A 56 -16.59 15.46 -43.29
C LEU A 56 -17.13 16.89 -43.37
N ALA A 57 -18.28 17.16 -42.75
CA ALA A 57 -18.89 18.50 -42.71
C ALA A 57 -17.98 19.58 -42.09
N CYS A 58 -17.01 19.17 -41.27
CA CYS A 58 -16.15 20.07 -40.52
C CYS A 58 -14.72 20.21 -41.08
N HIS A 59 -14.32 19.40 -42.06
CA HIS A 59 -12.93 19.34 -42.54
C HIS A 59 -12.42 20.66 -43.13
N ASN A 60 -13.32 21.52 -43.62
CA ASN A 60 -12.97 22.86 -44.12
C ASN A 60 -12.71 23.89 -43.01
N HIS A 61 -13.06 23.57 -41.77
CA HIS A 61 -12.95 24.46 -40.61
C HIS A 61 -11.91 23.99 -39.60
N VAL A 62 -11.79 22.66 -39.42
CA VAL A 62 -10.88 22.04 -38.46
C VAL A 62 -10.04 20.98 -39.17
N LYS A 63 -8.73 20.99 -38.91
CA LYS A 63 -7.79 20.03 -39.50
C LYS A 63 -7.96 18.65 -38.87
N VAL A 64 -8.64 17.75 -39.55
CA VAL A 64 -8.91 16.39 -39.04
C VAL A 64 -7.66 15.53 -38.85
N ASP A 65 -6.60 15.77 -39.64
CA ASP A 65 -5.39 14.93 -39.62
C ASP A 65 -4.65 14.97 -38.29
N THR A 66 -4.70 16.08 -37.55
CA THR A 66 -4.08 16.19 -36.22
C THR A 66 -4.81 15.33 -35.21
N PHE A 67 -6.15 15.38 -35.18
CA PHE A 67 -6.98 14.55 -34.32
C PHE A 67 -6.83 13.05 -34.63
N ILE A 68 -6.67 12.68 -35.90
CA ILE A 68 -6.41 11.26 -36.26
C ILE A 68 -5.06 10.78 -35.69
N LEU A 69 -4.05 11.64 -35.67
CA LEU A 69 -2.73 11.31 -35.11
C LEU A 69 -2.80 11.18 -33.59
N ASP A 70 -3.45 12.14 -32.92
CA ASP A 70 -3.64 12.16 -31.47
C ASP A 70 -4.48 10.95 -31.03
N CYS A 71 -5.59 10.67 -31.71
CA CYS A 71 -6.39 9.46 -31.53
C CYS A 71 -5.58 8.18 -31.64
N ALA A 72 -4.75 8.05 -32.67
CA ALA A 72 -3.94 6.84 -32.80
C ALA A 72 -2.97 6.70 -31.62
N TYR A 73 -2.32 7.80 -31.23
CA TYR A 73 -1.42 7.83 -30.08
C TYR A 73 -2.13 7.40 -28.80
N ASP A 74 -3.29 8.01 -28.49
CA ASP A 74 -4.02 7.79 -27.25
C ASP A 74 -4.61 6.38 -27.18
N VAL A 75 -5.17 5.86 -28.26
CA VAL A 75 -5.67 4.48 -28.30
C VAL A 75 -4.53 3.47 -28.05
N CYS A 76 -3.33 3.72 -28.56
CA CYS A 76 -2.15 2.89 -28.26
C CYS A 76 -1.64 3.07 -26.82
N ALA A 77 -1.76 4.28 -26.25
CA ALA A 77 -1.34 4.59 -24.89
C ALA A 77 -2.30 3.99 -23.84
N CYS A 78 -3.59 3.96 -24.15
CA CYS A 78 -4.65 3.48 -23.28
C CYS A 78 -4.73 1.96 -23.29
N LYS A 79 -3.81 1.32 -22.56
CA LYS A 79 -3.68 -0.15 -22.50
C LYS A 79 -4.99 -0.87 -22.16
N ASP A 80 -5.62 -0.48 -21.06
CA ASP A 80 -6.77 -1.22 -20.51
C ASP A 80 -8.13 -0.72 -21.06
N HIS A 81 -8.14 0.48 -21.67
CA HIS A 81 -9.37 1.16 -22.10
C HIS A 81 -9.24 1.87 -23.47
N PRO A 82 -8.81 1.17 -24.53
CA PRO A 82 -8.60 1.79 -25.85
C PRO A 82 -9.89 2.40 -26.43
N LEU A 83 -11.06 1.85 -26.12
CA LEU A 83 -12.34 2.40 -26.53
C LEU A 83 -12.63 3.77 -25.89
N SER A 84 -12.21 4.01 -24.65
CA SER A 84 -12.43 5.30 -23.98
C SER A 84 -11.68 6.40 -24.66
N CYS A 85 -10.41 6.17 -24.94
CA CYS A 85 -9.56 7.17 -25.58
C CYS A 85 -9.99 7.41 -27.04
N LEU A 86 -10.44 6.38 -27.75
CA LEU A 86 -11.07 6.55 -29.07
C LEU A 86 -12.31 7.45 -29.03
N CYS A 87 -13.21 7.22 -28.06
CA CYS A 87 -14.49 7.92 -27.99
C CYS A 87 -14.36 9.35 -27.44
N GLU A 88 -13.38 9.60 -26.58
CA GLU A 88 -12.98 10.94 -26.15
C GLU A 88 -12.50 11.75 -27.35
N GLU A 89 -11.67 11.18 -28.22
CA GLU A 89 -11.13 11.86 -29.40
C GLU A 89 -12.20 12.20 -30.45
N TYR A 90 -13.13 11.29 -30.73
CA TYR A 90 -14.30 11.62 -31.55
C TYR A 90 -15.15 12.74 -30.96
N SER A 91 -15.29 12.77 -29.62
CA SER A 91 -16.02 13.84 -28.93
C SER A 91 -15.26 15.16 -29.02
N ALA A 92 -13.94 15.16 -28.79
CA ALA A 92 -13.09 16.35 -28.87
C ALA A 92 -13.13 16.99 -30.26
N TYR A 93 -13.08 16.19 -31.33
CA TYR A 93 -13.22 16.70 -32.68
C TYR A 93 -14.62 17.30 -32.93
N ALA A 94 -15.68 16.60 -32.52
CA ALA A 94 -17.06 17.10 -32.64
C ALA A 94 -17.31 18.40 -31.85
N ASP A 95 -16.74 18.51 -30.65
CA ASP A 95 -16.84 19.70 -29.81
C ASP A 95 -16.08 20.87 -30.44
N THR A 96 -14.90 20.62 -31.00
CA THR A 96 -14.12 21.63 -31.75
C THR A 96 -14.88 22.14 -32.98
N CYS A 97 -15.55 21.24 -33.71
CA CYS A 97 -16.42 21.60 -34.83
C CYS A 97 -17.62 22.46 -34.39
N SER A 98 -18.18 22.15 -33.22
CA SER A 98 -19.31 22.90 -32.67
C SER A 98 -18.91 24.34 -32.31
N LEU A 99 -17.68 24.55 -31.84
CA LEU A 99 -17.13 25.90 -31.55
C LEU A 99 -17.01 26.79 -32.80
N VAL A 100 -16.86 26.20 -33.98
CA VAL A 100 -16.82 26.91 -35.27
C VAL A 100 -18.17 26.91 -35.99
N GLY A 101 -19.24 26.53 -35.28
CA GLY A 101 -20.62 26.57 -35.78
C GLY A 101 -21.06 25.34 -36.59
N VAL A 102 -20.21 24.32 -36.73
CA VAL A 102 -20.52 23.09 -37.47
C VAL A 102 -21.00 22.02 -36.48
N ASN A 103 -22.31 21.79 -36.45
CA ASN A 103 -22.95 20.84 -35.55
C ASN A 103 -23.44 19.60 -36.32
N PHE A 104 -23.13 18.41 -35.83
CA PHE A 104 -23.61 17.15 -36.40
C PHE A 104 -23.80 16.09 -35.32
N GLN A 105 -24.72 15.17 -35.56
CA GLN A 105 -24.99 14.04 -34.68
C GLN A 105 -24.23 12.82 -35.18
N TRP A 106 -23.34 12.25 -34.37
CA TRP A 106 -22.49 11.11 -34.78
C TRP A 106 -22.70 9.86 -33.92
N LYS A 107 -22.97 10.04 -32.62
CA LYS A 107 -23.10 8.94 -31.64
C LYS A 107 -24.16 7.89 -32.01
N HIS A 108 -25.24 8.28 -32.68
CA HIS A 108 -26.32 7.36 -33.08
C HIS A 108 -25.97 6.47 -34.29
N LEU A 109 -24.89 6.78 -35.01
CA LEU A 109 -24.55 6.07 -36.23
C LEU A 109 -23.91 4.70 -35.92
N PRO A 110 -24.19 3.66 -36.73
CA PRO A 110 -23.73 2.29 -36.46
C PRO A 110 -22.22 2.16 -36.21
N GLN A 111 -21.40 2.89 -36.97
CA GLN A 111 -19.95 2.87 -36.87
C GLN A 111 -19.39 3.52 -35.59
N PHE A 112 -20.22 4.25 -34.83
CA PHE A 112 -19.83 4.92 -33.58
C PHE A 112 -20.64 4.44 -32.37
N LYS A 113 -21.47 3.41 -32.54
CA LYS A 113 -22.40 2.90 -31.52
C LYS A 113 -21.70 2.50 -30.21
N GLU A 114 -20.46 2.03 -30.28
CA GLU A 114 -19.65 1.65 -29.11
C GLU A 114 -19.43 2.84 -28.16
N CYS A 115 -19.33 4.06 -28.69
CA CYS A 115 -19.11 5.30 -27.92
C CYS A 115 -20.35 5.81 -27.17
N VAL A 116 -21.49 5.13 -27.30
CA VAL A 116 -22.71 5.44 -26.54
C VAL A 116 -22.89 4.47 -25.38
N SER A 117 -22.09 3.41 -25.32
CA SER A 117 -22.19 2.46 -24.22
C SER A 117 -21.73 3.10 -22.91
N PRO A 118 -22.41 2.84 -21.78
CA PRO A 118 -21.98 3.33 -20.47
C PRO A 118 -20.52 2.99 -20.12
N CYS A 119 -20.01 1.85 -20.60
CA CYS A 119 -18.61 1.46 -20.43
C CYS A 119 -17.62 2.17 -21.37
N ALA A 120 -18.09 2.92 -22.37
CA ALA A 120 -17.22 3.63 -23.31
C ALA A 120 -16.33 4.65 -22.60
N VAL A 121 -16.77 5.23 -21.49
CA VAL A 121 -15.99 6.24 -20.73
C VAL A 121 -15.15 5.65 -19.59
N ALA A 122 -14.90 4.33 -19.64
CA ALA A 122 -14.17 3.59 -18.61
C ALA A 122 -14.54 3.99 -17.16
N PRO A 123 -15.83 3.87 -16.76
CA PRO A 123 -16.29 4.41 -15.48
C PRO A 123 -15.74 3.66 -14.26
N CYS A 124 -15.16 2.47 -14.45
CA CYS A 124 -14.58 1.66 -13.39
C CYS A 124 -13.11 2.05 -13.16
N MET A 125 -12.76 2.34 -11.91
CA MET A 125 -11.42 2.73 -11.49
C MET A 125 -10.58 1.51 -11.11
N ASN A 126 -9.27 1.72 -10.93
CA ASN A 126 -8.35 0.75 -10.32
C ASN A 126 -8.38 -0.67 -10.95
N GLY A 127 -8.44 -0.73 -12.28
CA GLY A 127 -8.48 -2.00 -13.02
C GLY A 127 -9.82 -2.74 -12.92
N GLY A 128 -10.89 -2.07 -12.52
CA GLY A 128 -12.24 -2.65 -12.50
C GLY A 128 -12.74 -2.95 -13.92
N ILE A 129 -13.41 -4.10 -14.07
CA ILE A 129 -14.01 -4.54 -15.33
C ILE A 129 -15.42 -3.94 -15.44
N CYS A 130 -15.70 -3.28 -16.57
CA CYS A 130 -17.00 -2.67 -16.82
C CYS A 130 -17.91 -3.57 -17.66
N GLU A 131 -19.14 -3.77 -17.20
CA GLU A 131 -20.19 -4.47 -17.94
C GLU A 131 -21.37 -3.53 -18.19
N ASN A 132 -21.85 -3.46 -19.43
CA ASN A 132 -23.04 -2.69 -19.77
C ASN A 132 -24.30 -3.42 -19.26
N VAL A 133 -25.14 -2.74 -18.48
CA VAL A 133 -26.38 -3.29 -17.91
C VAL A 133 -27.55 -2.36 -18.21
N GLY A 134 -28.34 -2.72 -19.22
CA GLY A 134 -29.47 -1.90 -19.69
C GLY A 134 -29.01 -0.52 -20.17
N LYS A 135 -29.45 0.54 -19.48
CA LYS A 135 -29.03 1.94 -19.75
C LYS A 135 -27.85 2.39 -18.87
N GLY A 136 -27.31 1.53 -18.02
CA GLY A 136 -26.23 1.83 -17.09
C GLY A 136 -25.06 0.85 -17.22
N TYR A 137 -24.20 0.83 -16.20
CA TYR A 137 -23.05 -0.07 -16.11
C TYR A 137 -22.97 -0.72 -14.73
N LYS A 138 -22.20 -1.79 -14.64
CA LYS A 138 -21.77 -2.42 -13.40
C LYS A 138 -20.25 -2.61 -13.45
N CYS A 139 -19.58 -2.29 -12.35
CA CYS A 139 -18.16 -2.55 -12.19
C CYS A 139 -17.93 -3.82 -11.37
N THR A 140 -17.06 -4.70 -11.86
CA THR A 140 -16.49 -5.81 -11.12
C THR A 140 -15.07 -5.42 -10.71
N CYS A 141 -14.83 -5.29 -9.41
CA CYS A 141 -13.57 -4.74 -8.90
C CYS A 141 -12.45 -5.77 -8.83
N ALA A 142 -11.23 -5.33 -9.13
CA ALA A 142 -10.02 -6.08 -8.84
C ALA A 142 -9.89 -6.32 -7.33
N SER A 143 -9.11 -7.33 -6.95
CA SER A 143 -8.86 -7.67 -5.55
C SER A 143 -8.31 -6.45 -4.78
N GLY A 144 -8.84 -6.22 -3.58
CA GLY A 144 -8.47 -5.07 -2.74
C GLY A 144 -9.13 -3.74 -3.13
N TYR A 145 -10.08 -3.74 -4.06
CA TYR A 145 -10.87 -2.54 -4.40
C TYR A 145 -12.37 -2.80 -4.27
N ARG A 146 -13.12 -1.76 -3.88
CA ARG A 146 -14.56 -1.82 -3.62
C ARG A 146 -15.27 -0.53 -4.05
N GLY A 147 -16.60 -0.54 -3.98
CA GLY A 147 -17.46 0.58 -4.35
C GLY A 147 -18.03 0.45 -5.76
N GLY A 148 -19.04 1.27 -6.09
CA GLY A 148 -19.76 1.18 -7.38
C GLY A 148 -18.91 1.44 -8.62
N ARG A 149 -17.76 2.11 -8.45
CA ARG A 149 -16.74 2.34 -9.50
C ARG A 149 -15.37 1.78 -9.11
N CYS A 150 -15.29 0.89 -8.12
CA CYS A 150 -14.01 0.39 -7.60
C CYS A 150 -13.08 1.49 -7.07
N GLN A 151 -13.66 2.60 -6.62
CA GLN A 151 -12.93 3.80 -6.17
C GLN A 151 -12.34 3.67 -4.76
N THR A 152 -12.84 2.73 -3.97
CA THR A 152 -12.42 2.53 -2.59
C THR A 152 -11.31 1.49 -2.55
N GLU A 153 -10.18 1.85 -1.98
CA GLU A 153 -9.01 0.99 -1.86
C GLU A 153 -8.89 0.41 -0.45
N ASP A 154 -8.79 -0.91 -0.37
CA ASP A 154 -8.61 -1.65 0.87
C ASP A 154 -7.19 -1.48 1.42
N GLU A 155 -7.05 -1.84 2.69
CA GLU A 155 -5.80 -1.79 3.43
C GLU A 155 -5.55 -3.15 4.08
N ALA A 156 -4.29 -3.58 4.09
CA ALA A 156 -3.82 -4.69 4.90
C ALA A 156 -2.81 -4.21 5.93
N VAL A 157 -2.78 -4.89 7.08
CA VAL A 157 -1.90 -4.55 8.20
C VAL A 157 -1.00 -5.75 8.49
N CYS A 158 0.31 -5.51 8.38
CA CYS A 158 1.34 -6.37 8.95
C CYS A 158 1.73 -5.84 10.34
N SER A 159 2.15 -6.73 11.25
CA SER A 159 2.67 -6.34 12.55
C SER A 159 3.90 -7.13 12.96
N ALA A 160 4.78 -6.47 13.72
CA ALA A 160 5.83 -7.09 14.52
C ALA A 160 5.62 -6.59 15.97
N THR A 161 5.17 -7.48 16.85
CA THR A 161 4.76 -7.14 18.24
C THR A 161 5.47 -8.04 19.24
N GLY A 162 5.64 -7.58 20.49
CA GLY A 162 6.27 -8.39 21.54
C GLY A 162 7.74 -8.72 21.24
N ASP A 163 8.10 -10.01 21.32
CA ASP A 163 9.47 -10.55 21.15
C ASP A 163 9.60 -11.63 20.04
N PRO A 164 9.93 -11.21 18.81
CA PRO A 164 9.00 -10.61 17.87
C PRO A 164 8.06 -11.68 17.29
N HIS A 165 6.77 -11.48 17.54
CA HIS A 165 5.68 -12.17 16.87
C HIS A 165 5.31 -11.39 15.61
N TYR A 166 5.34 -12.06 14.46
CA TYR A 166 5.01 -11.45 13.19
C TYR A 166 3.63 -11.89 12.75
N ARG A 167 2.91 -10.94 12.13
CA ARG A 167 1.71 -11.21 11.36
C ARG A 167 1.84 -10.53 10.01
N THR A 168 1.78 -11.29 8.93
CA THR A 168 1.93 -10.77 7.56
C THR A 168 0.69 -10.01 7.10
N PHE A 169 0.79 -9.35 5.94
CA PHE A 169 -0.35 -8.67 5.32
C PHE A 169 -1.52 -9.62 5.03
N ASP A 170 -1.22 -10.88 4.69
CA ASP A 170 -2.21 -11.94 4.44
C ASP A 170 -2.55 -12.74 5.71
N ARG A 171 -2.26 -12.16 6.88
CA ARG A 171 -2.69 -12.61 8.21
C ARG A 171 -2.02 -13.90 8.70
N LYS A 172 -0.93 -14.36 8.07
CA LYS A 172 -0.13 -15.49 8.57
C LYS A 172 0.64 -15.05 9.80
N ARG A 173 0.50 -15.80 10.90
CA ARG A 173 1.34 -15.62 12.09
C ARG A 173 2.53 -16.55 12.09
N TYR A 174 3.64 -16.05 12.62
CA TYR A 174 4.81 -16.85 12.92
C TYR A 174 5.73 -16.13 13.91
N PRO A 175 6.44 -16.86 14.76
CA PRO A 175 7.43 -16.28 15.67
C PRO A 175 8.84 -16.36 15.08
N PHE A 176 9.67 -15.32 15.25
CA PHE A 176 11.07 -15.32 14.80
C PHE A 176 11.96 -14.35 15.59
N MET A 177 12.85 -14.84 16.46
CA MET A 177 13.67 -14.01 17.38
C MET A 177 15.02 -13.54 16.82
N GLY A 178 15.00 -12.90 15.65
CA GLY A 178 16.17 -12.28 15.06
C GLY A 178 16.75 -11.13 15.89
N ILE A 179 18.03 -11.17 16.28
CA ILE A 179 18.76 -10.04 16.90
C ILE A 179 19.65 -9.27 15.90
N CYS A 180 19.02 -8.75 14.86
CA CYS A 180 19.66 -8.00 13.77
C CYS A 180 18.72 -6.90 13.25
N GLN A 181 19.16 -6.17 12.23
CA GLN A 181 18.28 -5.38 11.39
C GLN A 181 17.70 -6.24 10.26
N TYR A 182 16.38 -6.18 10.09
CA TYR A 182 15.63 -6.95 9.11
C TYR A 182 14.80 -6.07 8.20
N VAL A 183 14.56 -6.54 6.98
CA VAL A 183 13.56 -5.96 6.08
C VAL A 183 12.18 -6.42 6.53
N LEU A 184 11.45 -5.54 7.21
CA LEU A 184 10.08 -5.83 7.64
C LEU A 184 9.14 -5.83 6.42
N ALA A 185 9.16 -4.75 5.64
CA ALA A 185 8.40 -4.64 4.40
C ALA A 185 9.14 -3.75 3.40
N LYS A 186 9.18 -4.17 2.13
CA LYS A 186 9.67 -3.36 1.01
C LYS A 186 8.72 -3.46 -0.17
N ASP A 187 8.57 -2.37 -0.89
CA ASP A 187 7.93 -2.36 -2.19
C ASP A 187 8.95 -2.72 -3.28
N LEU A 188 8.57 -3.60 -4.21
CA LEU A 188 9.48 -4.11 -5.25
C LEU A 188 9.87 -3.04 -6.27
N ASP A 189 9.03 -2.01 -6.45
CA ASP A 189 9.32 -0.83 -7.26
C ASP A 189 10.08 0.25 -6.47
N ASN A 190 10.54 -0.08 -5.25
CA ASN A 190 11.32 0.77 -4.35
C ASN A 190 10.62 2.07 -3.94
N SER A 191 9.27 2.08 -3.90
CA SER A 191 8.54 3.26 -3.39
C SER A 191 8.71 3.46 -1.87
N PHE A 192 8.94 2.38 -1.12
CA PHE A 192 9.31 2.44 0.30
C PHE A 192 10.09 1.23 0.79
N LEU A 193 10.77 1.40 1.93
CA LEU A 193 11.44 0.35 2.71
C LEU A 193 11.22 0.59 4.21
N VAL A 194 10.73 -0.42 4.92
CA VAL A 194 10.57 -0.44 6.38
C VAL A 194 11.53 -1.48 6.96
N LEU A 195 12.43 -1.03 7.82
CA LEU A 195 13.38 -1.86 8.54
C LEU A 195 13.06 -1.85 10.04
N THR A 196 13.20 -3.00 10.68
CA THR A 196 13.21 -3.11 12.15
C THR A 196 14.59 -3.54 12.60
N LYS A 197 15.12 -2.87 13.63
CA LYS A 197 16.33 -3.30 14.33
C LYS A 197 15.92 -3.93 15.64
N ASN A 198 16.28 -5.19 15.79
CA ASN A 198 16.01 -5.98 16.98
C ASN A 198 17.34 -6.23 17.72
N GLU A 199 17.32 -6.10 19.05
CA GLU A 199 18.47 -6.38 19.92
C GLU A 199 18.00 -7.17 21.14
N ARG A 200 18.96 -7.76 21.87
CA ARG A 200 18.65 -8.35 23.19
C ARG A 200 18.26 -7.25 24.15
N CYS A 201 17.07 -7.38 24.74
CA CYS A 201 16.53 -6.38 25.66
C CYS A 201 16.55 -6.91 27.09
N SER A 202 16.84 -6.05 28.08
CA SER A 202 16.83 -6.46 29.48
C SER A 202 15.50 -7.10 29.85
N GLY A 203 15.55 -8.38 30.22
CA GLY A 203 14.39 -9.15 30.60
C GLY A 203 13.67 -9.90 29.48
N ARG A 204 14.18 -9.91 28.24
CA ARG A 204 13.64 -10.64 27.07
C ARG A 204 14.73 -11.20 26.16
N GLU A 205 14.38 -12.10 25.25
CA GLU A 205 15.32 -12.63 24.25
C GLU A 205 15.64 -11.57 23.18
N SER A 206 14.62 -10.87 22.66
CA SER A 206 14.80 -9.74 21.75
C SER A 206 13.69 -8.67 21.88
N CYS A 207 13.95 -7.45 21.39
CA CYS A 207 12.89 -6.47 21.17
C CYS A 207 13.29 -5.46 20.09
N VAL A 208 12.29 -4.81 19.49
CA VAL A 208 12.51 -3.72 18.52
C VAL A 208 13.11 -2.51 19.24
N VAL A 209 14.31 -2.08 18.82
CA VAL A 209 14.98 -0.89 19.36
C VAL A 209 14.95 0.30 18.40
N ALA A 210 14.74 0.04 17.11
CA ALA A 210 14.57 1.10 16.11
C ALA A 210 13.73 0.63 14.92
N VAL A 211 12.99 1.57 14.34
CA VAL A 211 12.27 1.43 13.08
C VAL A 211 12.81 2.47 12.11
N THR A 212 13.28 2.03 10.95
CA THR A 212 13.74 2.92 9.88
C THR A 212 12.78 2.85 8.71
N VAL A 213 12.24 3.98 8.27
CA VAL A 213 11.38 4.08 7.10
C VAL A 213 12.06 4.93 6.04
N SER A 214 12.30 4.36 4.87
CA SER A 214 12.76 5.09 3.69
C SER A 214 11.60 5.22 2.71
N VAL A 215 11.16 6.45 2.42
CA VAL A 215 9.99 6.73 1.57
C VAL A 215 10.10 8.15 1.01
N LYS A 216 9.74 8.35 -0.28
CA LYS A 216 9.83 9.66 -0.96
C LYS A 216 11.19 10.35 -0.78
N GLY A 217 12.27 9.58 -0.86
CA GLY A 217 13.64 10.07 -0.65
C GLY A 217 14.02 10.36 0.81
N LEU A 218 13.06 10.45 1.74
CA LEU A 218 13.32 10.62 3.16
C LEU A 218 13.83 9.34 3.80
N ARG A 219 14.76 9.48 4.77
CA ARG A 219 15.14 8.42 5.71
C ARG A 219 14.73 8.83 7.12
N ILE A 220 13.69 8.21 7.64
CA ILE A 220 13.09 8.48 8.95
C ILE A 220 13.50 7.37 9.91
N GLU A 221 14.00 7.72 11.08
CA GLU A 221 14.36 6.75 12.12
C GLU A 221 13.66 7.07 13.43
N MET A 222 12.91 6.10 13.95
CA MET A 222 12.24 6.13 15.24
C MET A 222 12.92 5.13 16.17
N LYS A 223 13.49 5.59 17.30
CA LYS A 223 14.15 4.72 18.28
C LYS A 223 13.28 4.52 19.51
N LYS A 224 13.48 3.39 20.18
CA LYS A 224 12.95 3.11 21.51
C LYS A 224 13.28 4.27 22.46
N GLY A 225 12.31 4.68 23.28
CA GLY A 225 12.42 5.88 24.11
C GLY A 225 11.97 7.18 23.43
N GLY A 226 11.60 7.14 22.15
CA GLY A 226 10.86 8.21 21.47
C GLY A 226 11.71 9.20 20.67
N SER A 227 13.00 8.92 20.44
CA SER A 227 13.83 9.70 19.52
C SER A 227 13.33 9.54 18.09
N LEU A 228 13.14 10.66 17.38
CA LEU A 228 12.74 10.72 15.98
C LEU A 228 13.74 11.58 15.21
N THR A 229 14.30 11.05 14.13
CA THR A 229 15.19 11.80 13.23
C THR A 229 14.80 11.62 11.77
N VAL A 230 15.08 12.64 10.97
CA VAL A 230 14.98 12.61 9.50
C VAL A 230 16.37 12.96 8.96
N PHE A 231 16.98 12.05 8.19
CA PHE A 231 18.39 12.13 7.79
C PHE A 231 19.37 12.35 8.96
N GLY A 232 19.06 11.80 10.13
CA GLY A 232 19.88 11.93 11.34
C GLY A 232 19.70 13.24 12.12
N ALA A 233 18.98 14.23 11.57
CA ALA A 233 18.60 15.44 12.29
C ALA A 233 17.29 15.22 13.08
N ALA A 234 17.26 15.66 14.33
CA ALA A 234 16.04 15.66 15.12
C ALA A 234 15.01 16.63 14.50
N VAL A 235 13.73 16.25 14.52
CA VAL A 235 12.63 17.05 13.96
C VAL A 235 11.54 17.31 15.00
N THR A 236 10.81 18.41 14.81
CA THR A 236 9.62 18.73 15.60
C THR A 236 8.37 18.15 14.95
N LEU A 237 7.38 17.79 15.76
CA LEU A 237 6.10 17.24 15.30
C LEU A 237 4.97 18.29 15.42
N PRO A 238 3.99 18.30 14.50
CA PRO A 238 3.88 17.43 13.31
C PRO A 238 4.94 17.78 12.25
N TYR A 239 5.46 16.76 11.57
CA TYR A 239 6.40 16.93 10.46
C TYR A 239 5.71 16.63 9.14
N ASN A 240 5.79 17.54 8.16
CA ASN A 240 5.18 17.37 6.84
C ASN A 240 6.21 17.69 5.76
N ASN A 241 6.44 16.75 4.84
CA ASN A 241 7.32 16.95 3.69
C ASN A 241 6.97 15.98 2.55
N GLN A 242 6.75 16.52 1.33
CA GLN A 242 6.61 15.72 0.10
C GLN A 242 5.62 14.55 0.21
N GLY A 243 4.41 14.82 0.72
CA GLY A 243 3.38 13.78 0.89
C GLY A 243 3.59 12.84 2.08
N VAL A 244 4.63 13.06 2.89
CA VAL A 244 4.89 12.35 4.15
C VAL A 244 4.50 13.23 5.34
N ASN A 245 3.63 12.71 6.20
CA ASN A 245 3.22 13.32 7.46
C ASN A 245 3.64 12.42 8.63
N ILE A 246 4.25 13.01 9.66
CA ILE A 246 4.62 12.33 10.89
C ILE A 246 3.93 13.03 12.05
N VAL A 247 3.20 12.26 12.85
CA VAL A 247 2.49 12.75 14.03
C VAL A 247 2.78 11.86 15.23
N LYS A 248 2.62 12.43 16.43
CA LYS A 248 2.60 11.68 17.68
C LYS A 248 1.21 11.78 18.27
N ASP A 249 0.57 10.64 18.48
CA ASP A 249 -0.78 10.63 19.04
C ASP A 249 -0.79 10.91 20.56
N LYS A 250 -1.98 11.03 21.14
CA LYS A 250 -2.17 11.29 22.58
C LYS A 250 -1.59 10.17 23.47
N THR A 251 -1.41 8.97 22.92
CA THR A 251 -0.80 7.81 23.60
C THR A 251 0.71 7.70 23.37
N ARG A 252 1.33 8.76 22.82
CA ARG A 252 2.76 8.87 22.49
C ARG A 252 3.23 7.94 21.35
N LYS A 253 2.32 7.31 20.61
CA LYS A 253 2.67 6.48 19.44
C LYS A 253 3.05 7.38 18.28
N LEU A 254 4.14 7.04 17.59
CA LEU A 254 4.59 7.74 16.40
C LEU A 254 3.93 7.11 15.18
N GLN A 255 3.32 7.93 14.34
CA GLN A 255 2.67 7.50 13.12
C GLN A 255 3.25 8.26 11.93
N ILE A 256 3.76 7.52 10.95
CA ILE A 256 4.14 8.01 9.65
C ILE A 256 2.99 7.68 8.69
N THR A 257 2.59 8.63 7.86
CA THR A 257 1.61 8.44 6.78
C THR A 257 2.19 9.05 5.51
N ALA A 258 2.25 8.26 4.45
CA ALA A 258 2.77 8.68 3.15
C ALA A 258 1.72 8.46 2.05
N ASP A 259 1.59 9.43 1.15
CA ASP A 259 0.68 9.44 0.00
C ASP A 259 0.89 8.29 -0.99
N VAL A 260 2.01 7.58 -0.92
CA VAL A 260 2.23 6.31 -1.64
C VAL A 260 1.25 5.21 -1.20
N GLY A 261 0.50 5.40 -0.11
CA GLY A 261 -0.41 4.40 0.45
C GLY A 261 0.23 3.58 1.57
N LEU A 262 1.20 4.16 2.27
CA LEU A 262 1.92 3.55 3.40
C LEU A 262 1.59 4.27 4.70
N LYS A 263 1.34 3.50 5.76
CA LYS A 263 1.29 4.00 7.13
C LYS A 263 2.14 3.10 8.04
N VAL A 264 2.98 3.71 8.87
CA VAL A 264 3.80 2.99 9.85
C VAL A 264 3.50 3.55 11.23
N LEU A 265 3.06 2.70 12.15
CA LEU A 265 2.78 3.04 13.53
C LEU A 265 3.78 2.33 14.44
N TYR A 266 4.48 3.07 15.28
CA TYR A 266 5.39 2.53 16.29
C TYR A 266 5.03 3.07 17.67
N ASN A 267 4.90 2.19 18.66
CA ASN A 267 4.52 2.58 20.02
C ASN A 267 5.69 3.18 20.84
N GLY A 268 6.90 3.26 20.27
CA GLY A 268 8.08 3.75 20.99
C GLY A 268 8.73 2.72 21.91
N PHE A 269 8.23 1.48 21.90
CA PHE A 269 8.72 0.36 22.69
C PHE A 269 9.01 -0.86 21.81
N SER A 270 8.03 -1.73 21.56
CA SER A 270 8.20 -3.04 20.88
C SER A 270 7.28 -3.25 19.67
N ASN A 271 6.14 -2.55 19.60
CA ASN A 271 5.09 -2.87 18.64
C ASN A 271 5.15 -1.96 17.42
N VAL A 272 5.30 -2.59 16.25
CA VAL A 272 5.33 -1.95 14.93
C VAL A 272 4.17 -2.48 14.10
N PHE A 273 3.43 -1.57 13.48
CA PHE A 273 2.37 -1.90 12.54
C PHE A 273 2.63 -1.20 11.21
N VAL A 274 2.57 -1.95 10.12
CA VAL A 274 2.72 -1.43 8.76
C VAL A 274 1.39 -1.66 8.05
N THR A 275 0.75 -0.59 7.62
CA THR A 275 -0.44 -0.63 6.78
C THR A 275 -0.07 -0.27 5.35
N ALA A 276 -0.49 -1.10 4.40
CA ALA A 276 -0.32 -0.86 2.98
C ALA A 276 -1.68 -0.88 2.27
N LYS A 277 -1.84 0.05 1.34
CA LYS A 277 -2.98 0.14 0.43
C LYS A 277 -2.93 -0.92 -0.67
N ALA A 278 -4.09 -1.35 -1.19
CA ALA A 278 -4.21 -2.42 -2.18
C ALA A 278 -3.45 -2.20 -3.51
N ARG A 279 -3.06 -0.97 -3.86
CA ARG A 279 -2.13 -0.70 -4.96
C ARG A 279 -0.76 -1.38 -4.80
N HIS A 280 -0.39 -1.78 -3.58
CA HIS A 280 0.83 -2.54 -3.31
C HIS A 280 0.61 -4.06 -3.34
N MET A 281 -0.61 -4.54 -3.60
CA MET A 281 -0.90 -5.97 -3.66
C MET A 281 -0.03 -6.64 -4.74
N ASN A 282 0.57 -7.78 -4.41
CA ASN A 282 1.57 -8.51 -5.21
C ASN A 282 2.90 -7.78 -5.46
N ARG A 283 3.14 -6.63 -4.82
CA ARG A 283 4.36 -5.82 -5.01
C ARG A 283 5.15 -5.64 -3.72
N LEU A 284 4.81 -6.36 -2.66
CA LEU A 284 5.55 -6.29 -1.39
C LEU A 284 6.44 -7.53 -1.20
N ALA A 285 7.46 -7.37 -0.37
CA ALA A 285 8.30 -8.46 0.12
C ALA A 285 8.89 -8.11 1.49
N GLY A 286 9.41 -9.10 2.20
CA GLY A 286 10.02 -8.96 3.53
C GLY A 286 9.38 -9.89 4.54
N LEU A 287 9.67 -9.67 5.81
CA LEU A 287 9.04 -10.42 6.92
C LEU A 287 7.50 -10.26 6.96
N CYS A 288 6.95 -9.21 6.35
CA CYS A 288 5.52 -9.00 6.20
C CYS A 288 4.85 -9.78 5.06
N GLY A 289 5.56 -10.66 4.35
CA GLY A 289 5.01 -11.43 3.24
C GLY A 289 4.93 -10.65 1.92
N ASN A 290 4.12 -11.16 0.98
CA ASN A 290 4.05 -10.64 -0.40
C ASN A 290 2.77 -9.82 -0.69
N TYR A 291 1.79 -9.86 0.21
CA TYR A 291 0.51 -9.17 0.12
C TYR A 291 -0.27 -9.57 -1.16
N ASN A 292 -0.59 -10.85 -1.33
CA ASN A 292 -1.33 -11.37 -2.48
C ASN A 292 -2.70 -11.97 -2.12
N GLY A 293 -3.06 -11.99 -0.84
CA GLY A 293 -4.29 -12.61 -0.31
C GLY A 293 -4.15 -14.09 0.08
N ASN A 294 -2.96 -14.69 -0.04
CA ASN A 294 -2.72 -16.11 0.19
C ASN A 294 -1.75 -16.38 1.34
N ALA A 295 -2.30 -16.57 2.54
CA ALA A 295 -1.54 -16.82 3.77
C ALA A 295 -0.61 -18.06 3.75
N ASP A 296 -0.73 -18.95 2.75
CA ASP A 296 0.08 -20.15 2.66
C ASP A 296 1.42 -19.93 1.95
N ASP A 297 1.60 -18.84 1.19
CA ASP A 297 2.82 -18.60 0.41
C ASP A 297 3.72 -17.46 0.93
N GLU A 298 3.49 -17.00 2.15
CA GLU A 298 4.18 -15.84 2.74
C GLU A 298 5.70 -15.97 2.90
N PHE A 299 6.21 -17.20 3.07
CA PHE A 299 7.61 -17.45 3.40
C PHE A 299 8.51 -17.49 2.16
N ILE A 300 8.56 -16.36 1.46
CA ILE A 300 9.44 -16.12 0.31
C ILE A 300 10.73 -15.48 0.81
N LYS A 301 11.85 -16.16 0.57
CA LYS A 301 13.19 -15.66 0.93
C LYS A 301 13.64 -14.54 -0.02
N VAL A 302 14.74 -13.89 0.33
CA VAL A 302 15.35 -12.83 -0.52
C VAL A 302 15.75 -13.31 -1.93
N ASP A 303 15.99 -14.62 -2.12
CA ASP A 303 16.26 -15.25 -3.42
C ASP A 303 14.97 -15.59 -4.22
N MET A 304 13.82 -15.09 -3.76
CA MET A 304 12.48 -15.34 -4.30
C MET A 304 12.02 -16.80 -4.26
N LYS A 305 12.69 -17.66 -3.50
CA LYS A 305 12.26 -19.05 -3.30
C LYS A 305 11.43 -19.19 -2.03
N ARG A 306 10.34 -19.95 -2.14
CA ARG A 306 9.49 -20.33 -1.00
C ARG A 306 10.22 -21.35 -0.11
N THR A 307 10.02 -21.24 1.20
CA THR A 307 10.42 -22.26 2.19
C THR A 307 9.26 -22.53 3.15
N ALA A 308 9.24 -23.70 3.77
CA ALA A 308 8.34 -24.00 4.89
C ALA A 308 9.01 -23.69 6.25
N ASN A 309 10.31 -23.40 6.25
CA ASN A 309 11.08 -23.19 7.47
C ASN A 309 11.13 -21.69 7.83
N VAL A 310 10.52 -21.33 8.96
CA VAL A 310 10.46 -19.96 9.47
C VAL A 310 11.85 -19.36 9.71
N ASN A 311 12.81 -20.15 10.20
CA ASN A 311 14.18 -19.69 10.43
C ASN A 311 14.93 -19.44 9.13
N GLU A 312 14.77 -20.30 8.11
CA GLU A 312 15.36 -20.04 6.79
C GLU A 312 14.78 -18.76 6.17
N PHE A 313 13.46 -18.59 6.28
CA PHE A 313 12.76 -17.39 5.84
C PHE A 313 13.28 -16.14 6.55
N GLY A 314 13.20 -16.09 7.88
CA GLY A 314 13.60 -14.94 8.68
C GLY A 314 15.08 -14.58 8.53
N ASN A 315 15.96 -15.59 8.54
CA ASN A 315 17.40 -15.37 8.36
C ASN A 315 17.77 -14.85 6.96
N SER A 316 16.95 -15.13 5.94
CA SER A 316 17.21 -14.61 4.58
C SER A 316 16.97 -13.10 4.46
N TRP A 317 16.20 -12.50 5.37
CA TRP A 317 15.82 -11.08 5.36
C TRP A 317 16.69 -10.17 6.24
N LYS A 318 17.83 -10.68 6.71
CA LYS A 318 18.85 -9.88 7.42
C LYS A 318 19.45 -8.83 6.50
N VAL A 319 19.60 -7.61 7.01
CA VAL A 319 20.28 -6.53 6.29
C VAL A 319 21.81 -6.67 6.39
N GLY A 320 22.31 -7.01 7.58
CA GLY A 320 23.74 -7.17 7.83
C GLY A 320 24.23 -8.60 7.54
N ARG A 321 25.24 -8.75 6.69
CA ARG A 321 25.88 -10.06 6.41
C ARG A 321 26.57 -10.67 7.63
N SER A 322 27.03 -9.84 8.56
CA SER A 322 27.69 -10.27 9.81
C SER A 322 26.72 -10.73 10.89
N CYS A 323 25.41 -10.57 10.69
CA CYS A 323 24.44 -11.01 11.68
C CYS A 323 24.36 -12.55 11.72
N PRO A 324 24.29 -13.15 12.93
CA PRO A 324 24.17 -14.60 13.07
C PRO A 324 22.85 -15.11 12.49
N ASN A 325 22.80 -16.41 12.20
CA ASN A 325 21.52 -17.08 11.92
C ASN A 325 20.87 -17.47 13.25
N GLU A 326 19.58 -17.22 13.38
CA GLU A 326 18.85 -17.64 14.57
C GLU A 326 18.40 -19.10 14.52
N PRO A 327 18.54 -19.82 15.64
CA PRO A 327 18.08 -21.19 15.77
C PRO A 327 16.55 -21.26 15.92
N PRO A 328 15.95 -22.46 15.74
CA PRO A 328 14.54 -22.68 16.02
C PRO A 328 14.17 -22.28 17.45
N LEU A 329 12.98 -21.70 17.58
CA LEU A 329 12.46 -21.23 18.87
C LEU A 329 12.13 -22.39 19.79
N LYS A 330 12.50 -22.25 21.06
CA LYS A 330 12.11 -23.15 22.14
C LYS A 330 10.98 -22.49 22.92
N ASP A 331 9.98 -23.28 23.33
CA ASP A 331 8.88 -22.78 24.15
C ASP A 331 9.39 -22.46 25.58
N PRO A 332 9.39 -21.19 26.01
CA PRO A 332 9.87 -20.76 27.32
C PRO A 332 8.95 -21.27 28.45
N CYS A 333 7.66 -21.47 28.18
CA CYS A 333 6.70 -21.91 29.20
C CYS A 333 6.96 -23.34 29.70
N LEU A 334 7.69 -24.16 28.94
CA LEU A 334 8.08 -25.51 29.36
C LEU A 334 8.96 -25.52 30.62
N THR A 335 9.69 -24.43 30.86
CA THR A 335 10.63 -24.31 32.00
C THR A 335 10.25 -23.22 33.00
N ALA A 336 9.23 -22.41 32.71
CA ALA A 336 8.84 -21.24 33.50
C ALA A 336 8.01 -21.56 34.77
N GLY A 337 7.73 -22.84 35.06
CA GLY A 337 7.09 -23.29 36.30
C GLY A 337 5.80 -22.53 36.66
N ASN A 338 5.78 -21.85 37.81
CA ASN A 338 4.61 -21.09 38.26
C ASN A 338 4.23 -19.93 37.33
N VAL A 339 5.20 -19.34 36.62
CA VAL A 339 4.95 -18.22 35.68
C VAL A 339 4.06 -18.69 34.53
N ALA A 340 4.28 -19.90 33.99
CA ALA A 340 3.45 -20.46 32.93
C ALA A 340 1.97 -20.61 33.34
N ARG A 341 1.71 -21.01 34.60
CA ARG A 341 0.34 -21.09 35.14
C ARG A 341 -0.31 -19.71 35.26
N VAL A 342 0.46 -18.70 35.66
CA VAL A 342 -0.02 -17.31 35.75
C VAL A 342 -0.30 -16.74 34.36
N ALA A 343 0.62 -16.96 33.41
CA ALA A 343 0.47 -16.58 32.01
C ALA A 343 -0.83 -17.14 31.42
N LYS A 344 -1.02 -18.46 31.53
CA LYS A 344 -2.23 -19.15 31.06
C LYS A 344 -3.52 -18.63 31.68
N LYS A 345 -3.50 -18.12 32.91
CA LYS A 345 -4.69 -17.52 33.53
C LYS A 345 -4.94 -16.10 33.01
N LYS A 346 -3.90 -15.27 32.96
CA LYS A 346 -4.02 -13.84 32.67
C LYS A 346 -4.20 -13.53 31.19
N CYS A 347 -3.52 -14.27 30.31
CA CYS A 347 -3.66 -14.09 28.86
C CYS A 347 -5.07 -14.40 28.35
N GLN A 348 -5.82 -15.25 29.06
CA GLN A 348 -7.23 -15.55 28.74
C GLN A 348 -8.17 -14.35 28.96
N LEU A 349 -7.72 -13.27 29.61
CA LEU A 349 -8.49 -12.03 29.69
C LEU A 349 -8.73 -11.40 28.31
N LEU A 350 -7.92 -11.73 27.29
CA LEU A 350 -8.19 -11.34 25.90
C LEU A 350 -9.51 -11.91 25.35
N LYS A 351 -10.05 -12.97 25.95
CA LYS A 351 -11.37 -13.53 25.60
C LYS A 351 -12.54 -12.77 26.23
N GLN A 352 -12.27 -11.87 27.17
CA GLN A 352 -13.29 -11.19 27.96
C GLN A 352 -13.57 -9.79 27.41
N GLN A 353 -14.66 -9.17 27.87
CA GLN A 353 -14.89 -7.75 27.63
C GLN A 353 -13.76 -6.94 28.29
N PRO A 354 -13.28 -5.84 27.67
CA PRO A 354 -13.78 -5.21 26.46
C PRO A 354 -13.15 -5.75 25.17
N PHE A 355 -12.22 -6.71 25.24
CA PHE A 355 -11.53 -7.24 24.05
C PHE A 355 -12.44 -8.05 23.13
N ALA A 356 -13.47 -8.69 23.70
CA ALA A 356 -14.42 -9.51 22.98
C ALA A 356 -15.18 -8.81 21.84
N VAL A 357 -15.27 -7.48 21.83
CA VAL A 357 -15.91 -6.74 20.73
C VAL A 357 -15.16 -6.83 19.40
N CYS A 358 -13.89 -7.25 19.42
CA CYS A 358 -13.00 -7.26 18.26
C CYS A 358 -12.70 -8.67 17.71
N HIS A 359 -13.14 -9.73 18.41
CA HIS A 359 -12.87 -11.14 18.06
C HIS A 359 -13.22 -11.49 16.61
N ASN A 360 -14.28 -10.90 16.05
CA ASN A 360 -14.74 -11.16 14.68
C ASN A 360 -13.92 -10.44 13.60
N SER A 361 -13.24 -9.34 13.94
CA SER A 361 -12.48 -8.52 12.98
C SER A 361 -10.99 -8.79 13.04
N VAL A 362 -10.51 -9.15 14.22
CA VAL A 362 -9.16 -9.63 14.46
C VAL A 362 -9.25 -11.12 14.79
N VAL A 363 -9.56 -11.91 13.77
CA VAL A 363 -9.67 -13.37 13.88
C VAL A 363 -8.31 -13.94 14.24
N GLN A 364 -8.22 -14.53 15.44
CA GLN A 364 -7.16 -15.36 16.06
C GLN A 364 -6.90 -14.92 17.51
N ASP A 365 -7.92 -14.90 18.38
CA ASP A 365 -7.64 -14.74 19.82
C ASP A 365 -6.68 -15.82 20.31
N ALA A 366 -6.72 -17.02 19.70
CA ALA A 366 -5.73 -18.06 19.95
C ALA A 366 -4.28 -17.62 19.63
N GLY A 367 -4.06 -16.78 18.62
CA GLY A 367 -2.74 -16.25 18.28
C GLY A 367 -2.21 -15.30 19.36
N PHE A 368 -2.95 -14.22 19.65
CA PHE A 368 -2.55 -13.26 20.69
C PHE A 368 -2.45 -13.88 22.09
N ILE A 369 -3.27 -14.88 22.39
CA ILE A 369 -3.18 -15.61 23.67
C ILE A 369 -1.89 -16.43 23.72
N ASN A 370 -1.54 -17.14 22.65
CA ASN A 370 -0.28 -17.90 22.60
C ASN A 370 0.93 -16.96 22.67
N ASP A 371 0.90 -15.86 21.94
CA ASP A 371 1.93 -14.82 21.94
C ASP A 371 2.07 -14.21 23.36
N CYS A 372 0.95 -13.91 24.02
CA CYS A 372 0.91 -13.48 25.42
C CYS A 372 1.51 -14.51 26.38
N GLU A 373 1.10 -15.78 26.28
CA GLU A 373 1.56 -16.84 27.17
C GLU A 373 3.08 -17.02 27.02
N PHE A 374 3.54 -17.07 25.77
CA PHE A 374 4.95 -17.14 25.42
C PHE A 374 5.74 -15.95 25.99
N ASP A 375 5.29 -14.71 25.75
CA ASP A 375 5.99 -13.49 26.18
C ASP A 375 6.04 -13.37 27.70
N VAL A 376 4.97 -13.74 28.42
CA VAL A 376 4.96 -13.72 29.89
C VAL A 376 5.92 -14.77 30.46
N CYS A 377 6.07 -15.92 29.82
CA CYS A 377 7.03 -16.95 30.23
C CYS A 377 8.49 -16.60 29.89
N ALA A 378 8.73 -15.91 28.77
CA ALA A 378 10.05 -15.44 28.36
C ALA A 378 10.48 -14.14 29.07
N CYS A 379 9.51 -13.35 29.53
CA CYS A 379 9.78 -12.21 30.39
C CYS A 379 10.42 -12.71 31.67
N ASN A 380 11.61 -12.20 32.00
CA ASN A 380 12.27 -12.46 33.28
C ASN A 380 11.48 -11.76 34.42
N ASN A 381 12.15 -11.10 35.37
CA ASN A 381 11.55 -10.48 36.58
C ASN A 381 10.43 -9.42 36.36
N HIS A 382 9.89 -9.25 35.14
CA HIS A 382 8.84 -8.30 34.77
C HIS A 382 7.68 -8.92 33.94
N PRO A 383 7.07 -10.05 34.36
CA PRO A 383 6.00 -10.73 33.60
C PRO A 383 4.80 -9.82 33.30
N THR A 384 4.49 -8.89 34.21
CA THR A 384 3.41 -7.91 34.02
C THR A 384 3.68 -6.98 32.83
N SER A 385 4.92 -6.55 32.59
CA SER A 385 5.24 -5.67 31.46
C SER A 385 4.95 -6.35 30.11
N CYS A 386 5.32 -7.62 29.98
CA CYS A 386 5.05 -8.40 28.77
C CYS A 386 3.54 -8.60 28.55
N LEU A 387 2.80 -8.92 29.61
CA LEU A 387 1.34 -9.07 29.55
C LEU A 387 0.65 -7.80 29.01
N CYS A 388 1.03 -6.64 29.54
CA CYS A 388 0.39 -5.37 29.23
C CYS A 388 0.72 -4.86 27.83
N GLU A 389 1.91 -5.21 27.33
CA GLU A 389 2.29 -4.93 25.94
C GLU A 389 1.46 -5.73 24.94
N GLU A 390 1.13 -6.98 25.25
CA GLU A 390 0.31 -7.81 24.38
C GLU A 390 -1.16 -7.35 24.38
N PHE A 391 -1.67 -6.90 25.53
CA PHE A 391 -2.97 -6.22 25.59
C PHE A 391 -2.99 -4.91 24.78
N ASP A 392 -1.91 -4.12 24.80
CA ASP A 392 -1.78 -2.92 23.97
C ASP A 392 -1.65 -3.27 22.48
N ALA A 393 -0.96 -4.37 22.13
CA ALA A 393 -0.83 -4.87 20.76
C ALA A 393 -2.19 -5.29 20.18
N TYR A 394 -2.97 -6.05 20.95
CA TYR A 394 -4.33 -6.45 20.59
C TYR A 394 -5.24 -5.23 20.42
N SER A 395 -5.27 -4.33 21.42
CA SER A 395 -6.05 -3.08 21.38
C SER A 395 -5.68 -2.20 20.18
N THR A 396 -4.39 -2.12 19.83
CA THR A 396 -3.91 -1.38 18.66
C THR A 396 -4.38 -2.04 17.37
N SER A 397 -4.28 -3.36 17.26
CA SER A 397 -4.77 -4.11 16.10
C SER A 397 -6.27 -3.90 15.85
N CYS A 398 -7.07 -3.87 16.92
CA CYS A 398 -8.50 -3.57 16.86
C CYS A 398 -8.77 -2.13 16.41
N SER A 399 -8.02 -1.18 16.96
CA SER A 399 -8.14 0.23 16.56
C SER A 399 -7.82 0.44 15.08
N LEU A 400 -6.84 -0.29 14.53
CA LEU A 400 -6.46 -0.23 13.12
C LEU A 400 -7.53 -0.78 12.16
N VAL A 401 -8.42 -1.66 12.64
CA VAL A 401 -9.59 -2.13 11.86
C VAL A 401 -10.89 -1.39 12.21
N GLY A 402 -10.79 -0.24 12.91
CA GLY A 402 -11.92 0.63 13.21
C GLY A 402 -12.70 0.29 14.48
N ILE A 403 -12.17 -0.58 15.35
CA ILE A 403 -12.80 -1.00 16.61
C ILE A 403 -11.90 -0.60 17.79
N PRO A 404 -11.86 0.69 18.17
CA PRO A 404 -11.04 1.13 19.29
C PRO A 404 -11.54 0.55 20.62
N ILE A 405 -10.63 0.03 21.44
CA ILE A 405 -10.93 -0.58 22.75
C ILE A 405 -10.29 0.25 23.87
N THR A 406 -11.11 0.67 24.84
CA THR A 406 -10.62 1.32 26.06
C THR A 406 -10.57 0.30 27.20
N TRP A 407 -9.37 -0.08 27.64
CA TRP A 407 -9.19 -1.15 28.64
C TRP A 407 -8.34 -0.75 29.85
N LYS A 408 -7.36 0.15 29.71
CA LYS A 408 -6.38 0.51 30.76
C LYS A 408 -6.99 1.04 32.07
N ASN A 409 -8.21 1.57 32.03
CA ASN A 409 -8.88 2.14 33.21
C ASN A 409 -9.80 1.13 33.93
N LEU A 410 -9.88 -0.12 33.48
CA LEU A 410 -10.75 -1.13 34.08
C LEU A 410 -10.00 -1.89 35.18
N SER A 411 -10.67 -2.14 36.30
CA SER A 411 -10.10 -2.78 37.50
C SER A 411 -9.47 -4.15 37.21
N GLN A 412 -10.04 -4.91 36.29
CA GLN A 412 -9.52 -6.22 35.88
C GLN A 412 -8.16 -6.18 35.15
N PHE A 413 -7.72 -4.99 34.71
CA PHE A 413 -6.42 -4.76 34.07
C PHE A 413 -5.55 -3.75 34.84
N ALA A 414 -5.86 -3.51 36.12
CA ALA A 414 -5.19 -2.49 36.93
C ALA A 414 -3.68 -2.70 37.10
N GLU A 415 -3.15 -3.86 36.72
CA GLU A 415 -1.72 -4.13 36.75
C GLU A 415 -0.91 -3.55 35.58
N CYS A 416 -1.55 -2.87 34.60
CA CYS A 416 -0.94 -2.49 33.31
C CYS A 416 -0.58 -1.01 33.03
#